data_AF-A0A7K0EP55-F1
#
_entry.id   AF-A0A7K0EP55-F1
#
_cell.length_a   1.000
_cell.length_b   1.000
_cell.length_c   1.000
_cell.angle_alpha   90.00
_cell.angle_beta   90.00
_cell.angle_gamma   90.00
#
_symmetry.space_group_name_H-M   'P 1'
#
loop_
_entity.id
_entity.type
_entity.pdbx_description
1 polymer ?
#
loop_
_entity_poly.entity_id
_entity_poly.type
_entity_poly.pdbx_seq_one_letter_code
_entity_poly.pdbx_strand_id
1 'polypeptide(L)'
;MKHFIFILSLLLLTQFTNAQTVYKEFEVDSVAKPHGGLPLLEKFIDVNRRMPYAADVARVKGAVILSTVIEPNGTVSDITVLRSLRPDCDREAIRLLRSFKAWKPALKAGQPVRQNLTYTIRFTPSAAQSEPGAITMYYDRDGRAVADEAQARFKLMTPVDTLGLPNGNPVISERKGNKWQKTVENRFERIPYNRANEDDPSLPDSIPAIRLAIKDPQYKFLNGTIYSLYSNGAVMAREPYDDGKPIGRSVYYYRNGVVKLISEIRPDGKTEEWAWHPNGQLQHVLMRKLVAMSPEEIELFSQWDSTGKQLVQNGQGTARFLSRQEGKWVTETGQINEQRKEGLWLGRFDDGKLAFRESYQNGKCESGVAYYESDSLTYTNPNQNPEFQGGLNGLGKFLSTNISYPPDAARAGIRGRVFVSFVVCQDGSLCDYEVLRGVHPSVDNEALRVVKASNGKWKPGAIRGKQVRVKYNLPINFQME
;
A
#
# COMPACT_ATOMS: atom_id res chain seq x y z
N MET A 1 77.28 -27.97 14.84
CA MET A 1 76.27 -27.93 13.75
C MET A 1 75.32 -29.10 13.93
N LYS A 2 74.05 -28.84 14.27
CA LYS A 2 72.90 -29.73 13.98
C LYS A 2 71.62 -28.94 14.24
N HIS A 3 70.91 -28.64 13.15
CA HIS A 3 69.68 -27.87 13.11
C HIS A 3 68.51 -28.65 13.70
N PHE A 4 67.70 -28.00 14.53
CA PHE A 4 66.38 -28.48 14.93
C PHE A 4 65.37 -28.07 13.86
N ILE A 5 64.75 -29.06 13.22
CA ILE A 5 63.67 -28.90 12.26
C ILE A 5 62.35 -28.87 13.03
N PHE A 6 61.61 -27.78 12.90
CA PHE A 6 60.21 -27.64 13.30
C PHE A 6 59.32 -28.50 12.39
N ILE A 7 58.50 -29.37 12.97
CA ILE A 7 57.40 -30.03 12.24
C ILE A 7 56.10 -29.34 12.66
N LEU A 8 55.56 -28.56 11.73
CA LEU A 8 54.25 -27.92 11.82
C LEU A 8 53.19 -28.92 11.33
N SER A 9 52.46 -29.55 12.25
CA SER A 9 51.33 -30.43 11.92
C SER A 9 50.10 -29.60 11.53
N LEU A 10 49.81 -29.58 10.23
CA LEU A 10 48.62 -28.97 9.62
C LEU A 10 47.42 -29.94 9.79
N LEU A 11 46.50 -29.62 10.69
CA LEU A 11 45.24 -30.36 10.85
C LEU A 11 44.24 -29.90 9.79
N LEU A 12 44.07 -30.67 8.72
CA LEU A 12 42.94 -30.52 7.80
C LEU A 12 41.67 -31.07 8.47
N LEU A 13 40.83 -30.18 9.00
CA LEU A 13 39.44 -30.48 9.33
C LEU A 13 38.64 -30.55 8.02
N THR A 14 38.44 -31.76 7.50
CA THR A 14 37.46 -32.02 6.46
C THR A 14 36.06 -31.93 7.09
N GLN A 15 35.38 -30.81 6.89
CA GLN A 15 33.95 -30.74 7.18
C GLN A 15 33.20 -31.58 6.16
N PHE A 16 32.89 -32.82 6.52
CA PHE A 16 31.82 -33.56 5.85
C PHE A 16 30.51 -32.83 6.16
N THR A 17 29.99 -32.07 5.21
CA THR A 17 28.60 -31.63 5.23
C THR A 17 27.73 -32.86 5.05
N ASN A 18 27.37 -33.53 6.14
CA ASN A 18 26.33 -34.54 6.10
C ASN A 18 25.04 -33.86 5.63
N ALA A 19 24.57 -34.21 4.44
CA ALA A 19 23.29 -33.73 3.94
C ALA A 19 22.21 -34.18 4.92
N GLN A 20 21.60 -33.22 5.63
CA GLN A 20 20.58 -33.51 6.63
C GLN A 20 19.42 -34.28 5.99
N THR A 21 19.01 -35.39 6.62
CA THR A 21 17.91 -36.26 6.18
C THR A 21 16.63 -35.47 5.99
N VAL A 22 15.95 -35.71 4.86
CA VAL A 22 14.63 -35.16 4.57
C VAL A 22 13.58 -36.17 5.01
N TYR A 23 12.75 -35.80 5.98
CA TYR A 23 11.75 -36.68 6.57
C TYR A 23 10.40 -36.61 5.86
N LYS A 24 9.66 -37.71 5.93
CA LYS A 24 8.23 -37.80 5.56
C LYS A 24 7.35 -37.38 6.73
N GLU A 25 6.07 -37.18 6.45
CA GLU A 25 5.08 -36.73 7.43
C GLU A 25 5.00 -37.63 8.68
N PHE A 26 5.04 -38.96 8.49
CA PHE A 26 4.93 -39.94 9.57
C PHE A 26 6.25 -40.21 10.32
N GLU A 27 7.37 -39.59 9.91
CA GLU A 27 8.71 -39.84 10.48
C GLU A 27 9.16 -38.77 11.48
N VAL A 28 8.28 -37.79 11.75
CA VAL A 28 8.52 -36.63 12.62
C VAL A 28 7.47 -36.57 13.73
N ASP A 29 7.83 -35.97 14.85
CA ASP A 29 6.92 -35.81 16.01
C ASP A 29 5.90 -34.69 15.77
N SER A 30 6.30 -33.67 15.00
CA SER A 30 5.42 -32.61 14.53
C SER A 30 5.76 -32.26 13.09
N VAL A 31 4.74 -32.14 12.25
CA VAL A 31 4.88 -31.76 10.85
C VAL A 31 5.10 -30.25 10.72
N ALA A 32 5.75 -29.84 9.63
CA ALA A 32 5.88 -28.45 9.25
C ALA A 32 4.50 -27.84 8.96
N LYS A 33 4.27 -26.62 9.42
CA LYS A 33 2.98 -25.92 9.27
C LYS A 33 3.24 -24.44 9.01
N PRO A 34 2.45 -23.76 8.18
CA PRO A 34 2.53 -22.31 8.08
C PRO A 34 2.19 -21.67 9.43
N HIS A 35 2.86 -20.57 9.76
CA HIS A 35 2.49 -19.76 10.92
C HIS A 35 1.01 -19.31 10.80
N GLY A 36 0.25 -19.50 11.87
CA GLY A 36 -1.21 -19.27 11.91
C GLY A 36 -2.07 -20.26 11.10
N GLY A 37 -1.48 -21.30 10.51
CA GLY A 37 -2.23 -22.40 9.87
C GLY A 37 -2.54 -22.19 8.40
N LEU A 38 -3.09 -23.25 7.77
CA LEU A 38 -3.36 -23.29 6.34
C LEU A 38 -4.23 -22.12 5.83
N PRO A 39 -5.27 -21.63 6.54
CA PRO A 39 -6.05 -20.49 6.05
C PRO A 39 -5.24 -19.23 5.79
N LEU A 40 -4.20 -18.95 6.59
CA LEU A 40 -3.32 -17.80 6.37
C LEU A 40 -2.41 -18.00 5.16
N LEU A 41 -1.91 -19.22 4.96
CA LEU A 41 -1.16 -19.57 3.75
C LEU A 41 -2.05 -19.42 2.51
N GLU A 42 -3.27 -19.94 2.52
CA GLU A 42 -4.21 -19.80 1.41
C GLU A 42 -4.51 -18.33 1.11
N LYS A 43 -4.71 -17.49 2.14
CA LYS A 43 -4.86 -16.05 1.97
C LYS A 43 -3.61 -15.42 1.35
N PHE A 44 -2.41 -15.77 1.82
CA PHE A 44 -1.16 -15.31 1.23
C PHE A 44 -1.06 -15.70 -0.25
N ILE A 45 -1.33 -16.96 -0.59
CA ILE A 45 -1.30 -17.46 -1.96
C ILE A 45 -2.29 -16.71 -2.83
N ASP A 46 -3.53 -16.53 -2.35
CA ASP A 46 -4.58 -15.85 -3.09
C ASP A 46 -4.20 -14.41 -3.46
N VAL A 47 -3.69 -13.64 -2.49
CA VAL A 47 -3.36 -12.23 -2.72
C VAL A 47 -2.07 -12.04 -3.51
N ASN A 48 -1.11 -12.97 -3.38
CA ASN A 48 0.17 -12.89 -4.08
C ASN A 48 0.12 -13.51 -5.49
N ARG A 49 -0.87 -14.36 -5.78
CA ARG A 49 -0.97 -15.08 -7.06
C ARG A 49 -1.18 -14.10 -8.21
N ARG A 50 -0.27 -14.18 -9.17
CA ARG A 50 -0.32 -13.45 -10.43
C ARG A 50 -0.79 -14.43 -11.48
N MET A 51 -2.05 -14.30 -11.92
CA MET A 51 -2.53 -15.12 -13.04
C MET A 51 -1.67 -14.80 -14.27
N PRO A 52 -0.91 -15.76 -14.83
CA PRO A 52 -0.10 -15.48 -16.02
C PRO A 52 -0.99 -15.04 -17.16
N TYR A 53 -0.63 -13.94 -17.82
CA TYR A 53 -1.55 -13.27 -18.74
C TYR A 53 -2.01 -14.17 -19.89
N ALA A 54 -1.08 -14.91 -20.49
CA ALA A 54 -1.40 -15.83 -21.58
C ALA A 54 -2.20 -17.06 -21.12
N ALA A 55 -2.16 -17.42 -19.84
CA ALA A 55 -3.03 -18.44 -19.26
C ALA A 55 -4.44 -17.88 -19.00
N ASP A 56 -4.54 -16.62 -18.59
CA ASP A 56 -5.81 -15.91 -18.36
C ASP A 56 -6.61 -15.75 -19.66
N VAL A 57 -5.95 -15.28 -20.71
CA VAL A 57 -6.51 -15.14 -22.08
C VAL A 57 -7.03 -16.49 -22.60
N ALA A 58 -6.26 -17.57 -22.37
CA ALA A 58 -6.65 -18.92 -22.75
C ALA A 58 -7.67 -19.57 -21.79
N ARG A 59 -8.18 -18.81 -20.81
CA ARG A 59 -9.16 -19.26 -19.80
C ARG A 59 -8.71 -20.53 -19.06
N VAL A 60 -7.40 -20.70 -18.87
CA VAL A 60 -6.82 -21.90 -18.27
C VAL A 60 -7.27 -22.00 -16.81
N LYS A 61 -7.90 -23.12 -16.48
CA LYS A 61 -8.33 -23.47 -15.12
C LYS A 61 -7.71 -24.80 -14.73
N GLY A 62 -7.10 -24.87 -13.56
CA GLY A 62 -6.47 -26.10 -13.10
C GLY A 62 -5.57 -25.88 -11.89
N ALA A 63 -4.67 -26.81 -11.64
CA ALA A 63 -3.75 -26.72 -10.51
C ALA A 63 -2.38 -27.30 -10.81
N VAL A 64 -1.36 -26.62 -10.32
CA VAL A 64 0.03 -27.10 -10.27
C VAL A 64 0.23 -27.81 -8.93
N ILE A 65 0.77 -29.02 -8.97
CA ILE A 65 1.13 -29.78 -7.75
C ILE A 65 2.65 -29.74 -7.61
N LEU A 66 3.13 -29.27 -6.45
CA LEU A 66 4.54 -29.10 -6.13
C LEU A 66 4.95 -30.04 -4.99
N SER A 67 6.16 -30.59 -5.05
CA SER A 67 6.88 -31.13 -3.89
C SER A 67 7.94 -30.13 -3.46
N THR A 68 8.16 -29.95 -2.17
CA THR A 68 9.20 -29.05 -1.64
C THR A 68 9.72 -29.55 -0.31
N VAL A 69 10.93 -29.13 0.06
CA VAL A 69 11.47 -29.35 1.41
C VAL A 69 11.30 -28.08 2.24
N ILE A 70 10.64 -28.21 3.38
CA ILE A 70 10.64 -27.17 4.42
C ILE A 70 11.92 -27.33 5.24
N GLU A 71 12.71 -26.26 5.29
CA GLU A 71 13.99 -26.21 5.99
C GLU A 71 13.79 -25.88 7.49
N PRO A 72 14.74 -26.25 8.38
CA PRO A 72 14.67 -25.95 9.81
C PRO A 72 14.50 -24.45 10.16
N ASN A 73 14.90 -23.55 9.25
CA ASN A 73 14.76 -22.11 9.40
C ASN A 73 13.41 -21.55 8.88
N GLY A 74 12.48 -22.41 8.47
CA GLY A 74 11.16 -22.03 7.96
C GLY A 74 11.15 -21.55 6.50
N THR A 75 12.26 -21.67 5.77
CA THR A 75 12.31 -21.43 4.32
C THR A 75 12.00 -22.71 3.54
N VAL A 76 11.84 -22.59 2.23
CA VAL A 76 11.58 -23.73 1.35
C VAL A 76 12.69 -23.91 0.33
N SER A 77 13.03 -25.16 0.04
CA SER A 77 14.02 -25.57 -0.94
C SER A 77 13.49 -26.72 -1.81
N ASP A 78 14.29 -27.18 -2.78
CA ASP A 78 14.04 -28.37 -3.59
C ASP A 78 12.62 -28.44 -4.20
N ILE A 79 12.12 -27.29 -4.66
CA ILE A 79 10.77 -27.20 -5.25
C ILE A 79 10.76 -27.90 -6.61
N THR A 80 9.96 -28.95 -6.72
CA THR A 80 9.77 -29.74 -7.95
C THR A 80 8.31 -29.75 -8.36
N VAL A 81 8.04 -29.71 -9.66
CA VAL A 81 6.69 -29.80 -10.20
C VAL A 81 6.32 -31.27 -10.38
N LEU A 82 5.40 -31.78 -9.57
CA LEU A 82 4.88 -33.14 -9.68
C LEU A 82 3.81 -33.25 -10.77
N ARG A 83 2.96 -32.22 -10.89
CA ARG A 83 1.97 -32.11 -11.96
C ARG A 83 1.95 -30.69 -12.50
N SER A 84 2.37 -30.56 -13.75
CA SER A 84 2.32 -29.30 -14.49
C SER A 84 0.89 -28.98 -14.92
N LEU A 85 0.54 -27.69 -14.88
CA LEU A 85 -0.63 -27.16 -15.57
C LEU A 85 -0.22 -26.54 -16.91
N ARG A 86 0.81 -25.69 -16.87
CA ARG A 86 1.37 -24.94 -17.98
C ARG A 86 2.70 -24.32 -17.52
N PRO A 87 3.74 -24.18 -18.37
CA PRO A 87 5.04 -23.68 -17.92
C PRO A 87 5.04 -22.31 -17.24
N ASP A 88 4.16 -21.38 -17.63
CA ASP A 88 4.03 -20.06 -16.99
C ASP A 88 3.29 -20.14 -15.64
N CYS A 89 2.24 -20.97 -15.51
CA CYS A 89 1.61 -21.29 -14.23
C CYS A 89 2.57 -22.01 -13.28
N ASP A 90 3.43 -22.90 -13.78
CA ASP A 90 4.43 -23.61 -12.98
C ASP A 90 5.45 -22.63 -12.38
N ARG A 91 5.97 -21.70 -13.19
CA ARG A 91 6.88 -20.64 -12.71
C ARG A 91 6.23 -19.79 -11.62
N GLU A 92 4.96 -19.43 -11.79
CA GLU A 92 4.23 -18.66 -10.78
C GLU A 92 3.99 -19.47 -9.50
N ALA A 93 3.61 -20.74 -9.61
CA ALA A 93 3.42 -21.63 -8.47
C ALA A 93 4.71 -21.78 -7.66
N ILE A 94 5.85 -21.98 -8.34
CA ILE A 94 7.18 -22.04 -7.70
C ILE A 94 7.50 -20.71 -7.01
N ARG A 95 7.24 -19.56 -7.67
CA ARG A 95 7.49 -18.23 -7.10
C ARG A 95 6.70 -18.02 -5.82
N LEU A 96 5.41 -18.38 -5.81
CA LEU A 96 4.52 -18.23 -4.66
C LEU A 96 5.04 -19.02 -3.45
N LEU A 97 5.31 -20.32 -3.65
CA LEU A 97 5.76 -21.18 -2.57
C LEU A 97 7.14 -20.74 -2.03
N ARG A 98 8.07 -20.37 -2.93
CA ARG A 98 9.40 -19.84 -2.57
C ARG A 98 9.35 -18.54 -1.78
N SER A 99 8.33 -17.70 -2.05
CA SER A 99 8.20 -16.39 -1.41
C SER A 99 7.64 -16.48 0.01
N PHE A 100 6.92 -17.54 0.34
CA PHE A 100 6.38 -17.76 1.68
C PHE A 100 7.43 -18.40 2.59
N LYS A 101 7.98 -17.62 3.51
CA LYS A 101 9.04 -18.00 4.46
C LYS A 101 8.54 -18.07 5.90
N ALA A 102 7.22 -18.08 6.08
CA ALA A 102 6.57 -18.14 7.38
C ALA A 102 6.13 -19.57 7.69
N TRP A 103 7.05 -20.52 7.65
CA TRP A 103 6.83 -21.90 8.10
C TRP A 103 7.38 -22.14 9.51
N LYS A 104 6.58 -22.81 10.33
CA LYS A 104 7.08 -23.58 11.46
C LYS A 104 7.70 -24.87 10.90
N PRO A 105 8.97 -25.19 11.20
CA PRO A 105 9.60 -26.40 10.72
C PRO A 105 8.98 -27.65 11.35
N ALA A 106 9.24 -28.81 10.75
CA ALA A 106 8.95 -30.09 11.38
C ALA A 106 9.90 -30.34 12.56
N LEU A 107 9.46 -31.08 13.57
CA LEU A 107 10.26 -31.43 14.75
C LEU A 107 10.45 -32.94 14.84
N LYS A 108 11.68 -33.36 15.14
CA LYS A 108 12.03 -34.74 15.49
C LYS A 108 12.96 -34.75 16.69
N ALA A 109 12.59 -35.49 17.73
CA ALA A 109 13.19 -35.43 19.06
C ALA A 109 13.32 -33.98 19.57
N GLY A 110 12.30 -33.14 19.31
CA GLY A 110 12.28 -31.72 19.68
C GLY A 110 13.19 -30.80 18.86
N GLN A 111 13.96 -31.32 17.89
CA GLN A 111 14.84 -30.54 17.04
C GLN A 111 14.19 -30.22 15.69
N PRO A 112 14.39 -29.01 15.13
CA PRO A 112 13.86 -28.67 13.82
C PRO A 112 14.58 -29.46 12.71
N VAL A 113 13.80 -30.13 11.86
CA VAL A 113 14.30 -31.01 10.80
C VAL A 113 13.70 -30.66 9.44
N ARG A 114 14.39 -31.11 8.38
CA ARG A 114 13.92 -31.00 7.00
C ARG A 114 12.74 -31.93 6.76
N GLN A 115 11.67 -31.45 6.17
CA GLN A 115 10.50 -32.27 5.84
C GLN A 115 10.05 -32.04 4.39
N ASN A 116 9.77 -33.11 3.66
CA ASN A 116 9.13 -33.01 2.34
C ASN A 116 7.63 -32.75 2.48
N LEU A 117 7.11 -31.80 1.72
CA LEU A 117 5.71 -31.40 1.67
C LEU A 117 5.22 -31.37 0.22
N THR A 118 4.01 -31.87 -0.02
CA THR A 118 3.29 -31.66 -1.27
C THR A 118 2.25 -30.56 -1.10
N TYR A 119 2.24 -29.58 -2.00
CA TYR A 119 1.29 -28.47 -1.96
C TYR A 119 0.71 -28.19 -3.35
N THR A 120 -0.58 -27.84 -3.40
CA THR A 120 -1.32 -27.64 -4.65
C THR A 120 -1.72 -26.18 -4.81
N ILE A 121 -1.27 -25.53 -5.89
CA ILE A 121 -1.63 -24.15 -6.21
C ILE A 121 -2.65 -24.16 -7.36
N ARG A 122 -3.82 -23.60 -7.09
CA ARG A 122 -4.93 -23.51 -8.05
C ARG A 122 -4.88 -22.20 -8.84
N PHE A 123 -5.13 -22.31 -10.13
CA PHE A 123 -5.27 -21.20 -11.07
C PHE A 123 -6.69 -21.19 -11.63
N THR A 124 -7.32 -20.02 -11.54
CA THR A 124 -8.65 -19.74 -12.07
C THR A 124 -8.55 -18.44 -12.86
N PRO A 125 -9.07 -18.38 -14.09
CA PRO A 125 -9.01 -17.17 -14.90
C PRO A 125 -9.84 -16.06 -14.27
N SER A 126 -9.44 -14.82 -14.52
CA SER A 126 -10.13 -13.62 -14.07
C SER A 126 -11.54 -13.52 -14.68
N ALA A 127 -12.43 -12.72 -14.10
CA ALA A 127 -13.75 -12.49 -14.70
C ALA A 127 -13.69 -11.59 -15.94
N ALA A 128 -12.63 -10.81 -16.09
CA ALA A 128 -12.45 -9.87 -17.21
C ALA A 128 -12.10 -10.61 -18.51
N GLN A 129 -12.52 -10.03 -19.64
CA GLN A 129 -12.06 -10.48 -20.95
C GLN A 129 -10.66 -9.93 -21.21
N SER A 130 -9.67 -10.82 -21.18
CA SER A 130 -8.28 -10.50 -21.50
C SER A 130 -7.99 -10.92 -22.95
N GLU A 131 -7.43 -10.03 -23.77
CA GLU A 131 -6.97 -10.33 -25.14
C GLU A 131 -5.44 -10.57 -25.15
N PRO A 132 -4.87 -11.37 -26.07
CA PRO A 132 -3.41 -11.53 -26.15
C PRO A 132 -2.66 -10.19 -26.24
N GLY A 133 -1.73 -9.96 -25.31
CA GLY A 133 -0.88 -8.76 -25.26
C GLY A 133 -1.53 -7.44 -24.82
N ALA A 134 -2.84 -7.37 -24.56
CA ALA A 134 -3.48 -6.12 -24.12
C ALA A 134 -4.75 -6.32 -23.27
N ILE A 135 -4.89 -5.54 -22.20
CA ILE A 135 -6.14 -5.45 -21.42
C ILE A 135 -7.11 -4.57 -22.18
N THR A 136 -8.30 -5.10 -22.49
CA THR A 136 -9.38 -4.38 -23.19
C THR A 136 -10.50 -4.02 -22.23
N MET A 137 -10.92 -2.75 -22.24
CA MET A 137 -12.10 -2.25 -21.54
C MET A 137 -13.06 -1.63 -22.54
N TYR A 138 -14.36 -1.87 -22.37
CA TYR A 138 -15.42 -1.35 -23.22
C TYR A 138 -16.25 -0.32 -22.47
N TYR A 139 -16.68 0.74 -23.17
CA TYR A 139 -17.50 1.80 -22.59
C TYR A 139 -18.68 2.15 -23.52
N ASP A 140 -19.83 2.50 -22.94
CA ASP A 140 -21.00 3.01 -23.65
C ASP A 140 -20.79 4.44 -24.16
N ARG A 141 -21.84 5.04 -24.75
CA ARG A 141 -21.79 6.42 -25.29
C ARG A 141 -21.59 7.49 -24.21
N ASP A 142 -21.97 7.20 -22.97
CA ASP A 142 -21.85 8.09 -21.83
C ASP A 142 -20.53 7.89 -21.07
N GLY A 143 -19.65 7.00 -21.56
CA GLY A 143 -18.37 6.69 -20.93
C GLY A 143 -18.47 5.73 -19.74
N ARG A 144 -19.60 5.03 -19.57
CA ARG A 144 -19.75 4.02 -18.51
C ARG A 144 -19.22 2.68 -18.99
N ALA A 145 -18.51 1.96 -18.12
CA ALA A 145 -17.95 0.65 -18.46
C ALA A 145 -19.07 -0.38 -18.74
N VAL A 146 -18.91 -1.17 -19.81
CA VAL A 146 -19.82 -2.26 -20.19
C VAL A 146 -19.04 -3.56 -20.38
N ALA A 147 -19.67 -4.69 -20.03
CA ALA A 147 -19.02 -6.01 -20.17
C ALA A 147 -19.17 -6.60 -21.58
N ASP A 148 -20.23 -6.21 -22.30
CA ASP A 148 -20.56 -6.70 -23.63
C ASP A 148 -20.04 -5.74 -24.71
N GLU A 149 -19.14 -6.21 -25.58
CA GLU A 149 -18.65 -5.45 -26.73
C GLU A 149 -19.79 -4.95 -27.63
N ALA A 150 -20.90 -5.68 -27.74
CA ALA A 150 -22.04 -5.28 -28.54
C ALA A 150 -22.65 -3.94 -28.07
N GLN A 151 -22.58 -3.65 -26.77
CA GLN A 151 -23.10 -2.43 -26.15
C GLN A 151 -22.08 -1.28 -26.16
N ALA A 152 -20.83 -1.57 -26.56
CA ALA A 152 -19.73 -0.63 -26.47
C ALA A 152 -19.73 0.40 -27.62
N ARG A 153 -19.57 1.68 -27.25
CA ARG A 153 -19.21 2.76 -28.17
C ARG A 153 -17.70 2.99 -28.23
N PHE A 154 -17.01 2.86 -27.10
CA PHE A 154 -15.57 3.04 -27.01
C PHE A 154 -14.88 1.77 -26.52
N LYS A 155 -13.65 1.57 -26.99
CA LYS A 155 -12.77 0.48 -26.60
C LYS A 155 -11.42 1.06 -26.18
N LEU A 156 -11.01 0.81 -24.95
CA LEU A 156 -9.69 1.13 -24.42
C LEU A 156 -8.84 -0.14 -24.42
N MET A 157 -7.75 -0.15 -25.18
CA MET A 157 -6.77 -1.24 -25.19
C MET A 157 -5.49 -0.77 -24.53
N THR A 158 -5.04 -1.45 -23.49
CA THR A 158 -3.77 -1.16 -22.80
C THR A 158 -2.79 -2.31 -23.03
N PRO A 159 -1.73 -2.13 -23.84
CA PRO A 159 -0.71 -3.16 -24.03
C PRO A 159 -0.05 -3.55 -22.70
N VAL A 160 0.11 -4.85 -22.46
CA VAL A 160 0.69 -5.39 -21.23
C VAL A 160 1.77 -6.44 -21.47
N ASP A 161 2.67 -6.58 -20.50
CA ASP A 161 3.65 -7.66 -20.46
C ASP A 161 3.05 -9.00 -20.00
N THR A 162 3.89 -10.02 -19.87
CA THR A 162 3.46 -11.36 -19.43
C THR A 162 2.86 -11.42 -18.02
N LEU A 163 3.07 -10.37 -17.21
CA LEU A 163 2.54 -10.22 -15.85
C LEU A 163 1.30 -9.30 -15.81
N GLY A 164 0.85 -8.79 -16.95
CA GLY A 164 -0.27 -7.86 -17.04
C GLY A 164 0.08 -6.41 -16.69
N LEU A 165 1.38 -6.06 -16.65
CA LEU A 165 1.80 -4.67 -16.40
C LEU A 165 1.84 -3.89 -17.71
N PRO A 166 1.39 -2.62 -17.73
CA PRO A 166 1.43 -1.81 -18.93
C PRO A 166 2.84 -1.70 -19.52
N ASN A 167 2.99 -2.05 -20.80
CA ASN A 167 4.25 -1.98 -21.54
C ASN A 167 4.15 -1.16 -22.83
N GLY A 168 3.00 -0.53 -23.07
CA GLY A 168 2.75 0.35 -24.21
C GLY A 168 1.65 1.36 -23.89
N ASN A 169 1.44 2.31 -24.80
CA ASN A 169 0.45 3.36 -24.61
C ASN A 169 -0.98 2.83 -24.75
N PRO A 170 -1.90 3.17 -23.83
CA PRO A 170 -3.31 2.87 -23.99
C PRO A 170 -3.89 3.57 -25.22
N VAL A 171 -4.68 2.82 -25.99
CA VAL A 171 -5.34 3.31 -27.20
C VAL A 171 -6.85 3.25 -27.00
N ILE A 172 -7.50 4.40 -27.11
CA ILE A 172 -8.96 4.50 -27.20
C ILE A 172 -9.36 4.44 -28.67
N SER A 173 -10.34 3.61 -28.98
CA SER A 173 -10.99 3.51 -30.28
C SER A 173 -12.48 3.71 -30.14
N GLU A 174 -13.10 4.39 -31.10
CA GLU A 174 -14.55 4.55 -31.19
C GLU A 174 -15.11 3.61 -32.26
N ARG A 175 -16.28 3.04 -31.99
CA ARG A 175 -16.98 2.17 -32.92
C ARG A 175 -17.67 2.98 -34.01
N LYS A 176 -17.27 2.79 -35.26
CA LYS A 176 -17.94 3.33 -36.46
C LYS A 176 -18.41 2.19 -37.36
N GLY A 177 -19.72 1.94 -37.36
CA GLY A 177 -20.29 0.74 -37.98
C GLY A 177 -19.77 -0.53 -37.29
N ASN A 178 -19.25 -1.48 -38.08
CA ASN A 178 -18.69 -2.74 -37.57
C ASN A 178 -17.17 -2.67 -37.30
N LYS A 179 -16.55 -1.49 -37.35
CA LYS A 179 -15.10 -1.33 -37.18
C LYS A 179 -14.77 -0.40 -36.01
N TRP A 180 -13.69 -0.73 -35.32
CA TRP A 180 -13.04 0.13 -34.33
C TRP A 180 -12.10 1.09 -35.04
N GLN A 181 -12.28 2.40 -34.85
CA GLN A 181 -11.36 3.42 -35.35
C GLN A 181 -10.61 4.05 -34.19
N LYS A 182 -9.28 4.05 -34.24
CA LYS A 182 -8.42 4.72 -33.24
C LYS A 182 -8.80 6.20 -33.14
N THR A 183 -9.08 6.67 -31.93
CA THR A 183 -9.42 8.07 -31.65
C THR A 183 -8.30 8.76 -30.90
N VAL A 184 -7.81 8.16 -29.82
CA VAL A 184 -6.82 8.77 -28.92
C VAL A 184 -5.78 7.72 -28.53
N GLU A 185 -4.52 8.14 -28.47
CA GLU A 185 -3.45 7.39 -27.84
C GLU A 185 -2.98 8.16 -26.60
N ASN A 186 -3.22 7.55 -25.45
CA ASN A 186 -2.89 8.12 -24.15
C ASN A 186 -1.47 7.73 -23.81
N ARG A 187 -0.55 8.70 -23.80
CA ARG A 187 0.85 8.43 -23.49
C ARG A 187 1.03 8.23 -21.99
N PHE A 188 1.61 7.09 -21.61
CA PHE A 188 2.13 6.93 -20.25
C PHE A 188 3.39 7.79 -20.08
N GLU A 189 3.40 8.58 -19.01
CA GLU A 189 4.60 9.26 -18.54
C GLU A 189 5.19 8.52 -17.35
N ARG A 190 6.52 8.38 -17.39
CA ARG A 190 7.31 7.93 -16.25
C ARG A 190 7.71 9.17 -15.47
N ILE A 191 7.04 9.41 -14.34
CA ILE A 191 7.23 10.59 -13.53
C ILE A 191 8.03 10.19 -12.29
N PRO A 192 9.32 10.58 -12.18
CA PRO A 192 10.10 10.35 -10.97
C PRO A 192 9.49 11.11 -9.79
N TYR A 193 9.43 10.47 -8.63
CA TYR A 193 9.03 11.12 -7.38
C TYR A 193 9.73 10.45 -6.20
N ASN A 194 9.81 11.16 -5.07
CA ASN A 194 10.29 10.60 -3.81
C ASN A 194 9.10 10.16 -2.96
N ARG A 195 9.06 8.88 -2.61
CA ARG A 195 8.06 8.32 -1.70
C ARG A 195 8.62 8.35 -0.28
N ALA A 196 7.87 8.90 0.67
CA ALA A 196 8.21 8.80 2.09
C ALA A 196 8.26 7.33 2.55
N ASN A 197 9.26 7.00 3.37
CA ASN A 197 9.39 5.69 3.99
C ASN A 197 8.85 5.72 5.42
N GLU A 198 7.62 5.23 5.57
CA GLU A 198 6.88 5.30 6.81
C GLU A 198 6.76 3.94 7.51
N ASP A 199 7.26 2.87 6.89
CA ASP A 199 6.97 1.50 7.30
C ASP A 199 8.14 0.50 7.25
N ASP A 200 9.34 0.89 6.80
CA ASP A 200 10.52 0.00 6.75
C ASP A 200 11.78 0.65 7.36
N PRO A 201 12.16 0.31 8.60
CA PRO A 201 13.34 0.88 9.23
C PRO A 201 14.68 0.59 8.55
N SER A 202 14.73 -0.38 7.64
CA SER A 202 15.94 -0.70 6.87
C SER A 202 16.17 0.22 5.67
N LEU A 203 15.19 1.05 5.31
CA LEU A 203 15.25 1.95 4.15
C LEU A 203 15.46 3.42 4.56
N PRO A 204 16.04 4.26 3.69
CA PRO A 204 16.12 5.70 3.93
C PRO A 204 14.74 6.34 4.10
N ASP A 205 14.68 7.54 4.69
CA ASP A 205 13.42 8.28 4.93
C ASP A 205 12.64 8.60 3.65
N SER A 206 13.31 8.63 2.51
CA SER A 206 12.68 8.78 1.20
C SER A 206 13.27 7.79 0.20
N ILE A 207 12.38 7.14 -0.55
CA ILE A 207 12.71 6.13 -1.54
C ILE A 207 12.39 6.71 -2.93
N PRO A 208 13.38 6.80 -3.84
CA PRO A 208 13.12 7.17 -5.22
C PRO A 208 12.18 6.16 -5.88
N ALA A 209 11.16 6.66 -6.56
CA ALA A 209 10.14 5.87 -7.22
C ALA A 209 9.78 6.48 -8.58
N ILE A 210 9.15 5.67 -9.42
CA ILE A 210 8.64 6.08 -10.73
C ILE A 210 7.15 5.83 -10.74
N ARG A 211 6.36 6.88 -11.00
CA ARG A 211 4.93 6.75 -11.26
C ARG A 211 4.72 6.57 -12.76
N LEU A 212 3.96 5.55 -13.15
CA LEU A 212 3.38 5.43 -14.49
C LEU A 212 1.95 5.99 -14.43
N ALA A 213 1.73 7.10 -15.09
CA ALA A 213 0.42 7.74 -15.19
C ALA A 213 0.17 8.24 -16.62
N ILE A 214 -1.10 8.33 -17.02
CA ILE A 214 -1.46 8.92 -18.31
C ILE A 214 -1.32 10.44 -18.19
N LYS A 215 -0.62 11.06 -19.14
CA LYS A 215 -0.56 12.52 -19.24
C LYS A 215 -1.86 13.02 -19.85
N ASP A 216 -2.77 13.48 -19.01
CA ASP A 216 -4.01 14.05 -19.50
C ASP A 216 -3.98 15.59 -19.41
N PRO A 217 -4.13 16.31 -20.54
CA PRO A 217 -4.20 17.78 -20.53
C PRO A 217 -5.48 18.33 -19.88
N GLN A 218 -6.55 17.53 -19.76
CA GLN A 218 -7.81 17.88 -19.10
C GLN A 218 -7.90 17.31 -17.66
N TYR A 219 -7.30 16.14 -17.40
CA TYR A 219 -7.33 15.50 -16.08
C TYR A 219 -6.01 15.72 -15.34
N LYS A 220 -5.94 16.80 -14.56
CA LYS A 220 -4.83 17.05 -13.63
C LYS A 220 -4.76 16.06 -12.45
N PHE A 221 -5.80 15.24 -12.25
CA PHE A 221 -5.86 14.21 -11.22
C PHE A 221 -5.58 12.82 -11.76
N LEU A 222 -5.13 11.93 -10.86
CA LEU A 222 -4.94 10.51 -11.16
C LEU A 222 -6.29 9.89 -11.56
N ASN A 223 -6.31 9.15 -12.67
CA ASN A 223 -7.46 8.40 -13.15
C ASN A 223 -7.00 7.06 -13.74
N GLY A 224 -7.84 6.03 -13.62
CA GLY A 224 -7.50 4.66 -13.97
C GLY A 224 -6.55 4.02 -12.95
N THR A 225 -5.88 2.92 -13.34
CA THR A 225 -4.90 2.27 -12.47
C THR A 225 -3.54 2.97 -12.57
N ILE A 226 -3.10 3.54 -11.46
CA ILE A 226 -1.78 4.12 -11.31
C ILE A 226 -0.81 3.04 -10.84
N TYR A 227 0.34 2.98 -11.50
CA TYR A 227 1.41 2.06 -11.12
C TYR A 227 2.56 2.87 -10.52
N SER A 228 2.92 2.54 -9.29
CA SER A 228 4.16 3.03 -8.69
C SER A 228 5.21 1.93 -8.81
N LEU A 229 6.41 2.29 -9.26
CA LEU A 229 7.53 1.38 -9.47
C LEU A 229 8.72 1.79 -8.61
N TYR A 230 9.47 0.81 -8.14
CA TYR A 230 10.83 1.01 -7.67
C TYR A 230 11.73 1.46 -8.83
N SER A 231 12.87 2.09 -8.53
CA SER A 231 13.83 2.55 -9.55
C SER A 231 14.34 1.44 -10.47
N ASN A 232 14.35 0.19 -10.01
CA ASN A 232 14.72 -0.99 -10.81
C ASN A 232 13.56 -1.53 -11.69
N GLY A 233 12.41 -0.87 -11.71
CA GLY A 233 11.23 -1.27 -12.48
C GLY A 233 10.30 -2.26 -11.78
N ALA A 234 10.67 -2.78 -10.60
CA ALA A 234 9.77 -3.66 -9.85
C ALA A 234 8.51 -2.89 -9.40
N VAL A 235 7.36 -3.55 -9.41
CA VAL A 235 6.09 -2.94 -8.98
C VAL A 235 6.13 -2.68 -7.48
N MET A 236 5.81 -1.45 -7.11
CA MET A 236 5.69 -0.99 -5.73
C MET A 236 4.21 -0.87 -5.31
N ALA A 237 3.36 -0.33 -6.18
CA ALA A 237 1.94 -0.21 -5.91
C ALA A 237 1.10 -0.25 -7.20
N ARG A 238 -0.15 -0.70 -7.05
CA ARG A 238 -1.22 -0.62 -8.04
C ARG A 238 -2.43 0.00 -7.36
N GLU A 239 -2.83 1.17 -7.81
CA GLU A 239 -3.82 2.00 -7.12
C GLU A 239 -4.86 2.49 -8.14
N PRO A 240 -6.13 2.05 -8.04
CA PRO A 240 -7.16 2.51 -8.94
C PRO A 240 -7.72 3.85 -8.46
N TYR A 241 -7.86 4.80 -9.39
CA TYR A 241 -8.42 6.12 -9.14
C TYR A 241 -9.55 6.45 -10.12
N ASP A 242 -10.51 7.24 -9.64
CA ASP A 242 -11.54 7.90 -10.44
C ASP A 242 -11.68 9.36 -9.98
N ASP A 243 -11.53 10.31 -10.91
CA ASP A 243 -11.44 11.75 -10.65
C ASP A 243 -10.56 12.12 -9.43
N GLY A 244 -9.37 11.51 -9.34
CA GLY A 244 -8.42 11.75 -8.25
C GLY A 244 -8.76 11.09 -6.92
N LYS A 245 -9.88 10.37 -6.82
CA LYS A 245 -10.26 9.62 -5.63
C LYS A 245 -9.85 8.16 -5.77
N PRO A 246 -9.22 7.56 -4.76
CA PRO A 246 -8.97 6.12 -4.77
C PRO A 246 -10.29 5.37 -4.81
N ILE A 247 -10.36 4.32 -5.62
CA ILE A 247 -11.53 3.44 -5.75
C ILE A 247 -11.10 1.98 -5.68
N GLY A 248 -12.00 1.12 -5.22
CA GLY A 248 -11.77 -0.33 -5.20
C GLY A 248 -10.60 -0.75 -4.31
N ARG A 249 -9.77 -1.65 -4.84
CA ARG A 249 -8.68 -2.31 -4.12
C ARG A 249 -7.31 -1.82 -4.60
N SER A 250 -6.56 -1.20 -3.69
CA SER A 250 -5.14 -0.88 -3.87
C SER A 250 -4.26 -2.00 -3.35
N VAL A 251 -3.16 -2.27 -4.04
CA VAL A 251 -2.19 -3.32 -3.66
C VAL A 251 -0.78 -2.74 -3.66
N TYR A 252 -0.08 -2.92 -2.55
CA TYR A 252 1.31 -2.49 -2.35
C TYR A 252 2.20 -3.71 -2.20
N TYR A 253 3.42 -3.62 -2.70
CA TYR A 253 4.38 -4.72 -2.75
C TYR A 253 5.70 -4.32 -2.09
N TYR A 254 6.36 -5.29 -1.47
CA TYR A 254 7.78 -5.20 -1.18
C TYR A 254 8.61 -5.28 -2.46
N ARG A 255 9.87 -4.86 -2.39
CA ARG A 255 10.81 -4.93 -3.53
C ARG A 255 11.02 -6.36 -4.06
N ASN A 256 10.83 -7.38 -3.22
CA ASN A 256 10.89 -8.79 -3.63
C ASN A 256 9.62 -9.27 -4.37
N GLY A 257 8.60 -8.42 -4.51
CA GLY A 257 7.35 -8.72 -5.21
C GLY A 257 6.26 -9.37 -4.35
N VAL A 258 6.52 -9.62 -3.06
CA VAL A 258 5.49 -10.06 -2.09
C VAL A 258 4.55 -8.90 -1.80
N VAL A 259 3.25 -9.19 -1.72
CA VAL A 259 2.23 -8.23 -1.28
C VAL A 259 2.54 -7.81 0.15
N LYS A 260 2.67 -6.50 0.31
CA LYS A 260 2.91 -5.83 1.59
C LYS A 260 1.60 -5.41 2.25
N LEU A 261 0.70 -4.83 1.46
CA LEU A 261 -0.57 -4.27 1.93
C LEU A 261 -1.62 -4.39 0.84
N ILE A 262 -2.83 -4.77 1.22
CA ILE A 262 -4.05 -4.58 0.45
C ILE A 262 -4.92 -3.60 1.21
N SER A 263 -5.44 -2.60 0.50
CA SER A 263 -6.35 -1.59 1.04
C SER A 263 -7.60 -1.57 0.16
N GLU A 264 -8.75 -1.92 0.72
CA GLU A 264 -10.01 -2.07 -0.01
C GLU A 264 -11.12 -1.22 0.59
N ILE A 265 -11.73 -0.38 -0.25
CA ILE A 265 -12.83 0.50 0.16
C ILE A 265 -14.12 -0.31 0.20
N ARG A 266 -14.74 -0.37 1.37
CA ARG A 266 -16.01 -1.05 1.63
C ARG A 266 -17.21 -0.15 1.25
N PRO A 267 -18.39 -0.74 1.00
CA PRO A 267 -19.60 0.02 0.68
C PRO A 267 -20.04 1.03 1.74
N ASP A 268 -19.65 0.83 3.00
CA ASP A 268 -19.92 1.74 4.12
C ASP A 268 -18.94 2.94 4.17
N GLY A 269 -18.00 3.02 3.23
CA GLY A 269 -16.98 4.07 3.15
C GLY A 269 -15.76 3.86 4.04
N LYS A 270 -15.71 2.77 4.83
CA LYS A 270 -14.50 2.35 5.54
C LYS A 270 -13.54 1.65 4.57
N THR A 271 -12.28 1.61 4.96
CA THR A 271 -11.21 0.92 4.25
C THR A 271 -10.73 -0.25 5.11
N GLU A 272 -10.81 -1.47 4.57
CA GLU A 272 -10.21 -2.65 5.19
C GLU A 272 -8.77 -2.81 4.70
N GLU A 273 -7.86 -3.06 5.64
CA GLU A 273 -6.44 -3.24 5.36
C GLU A 273 -5.94 -4.58 5.87
N TRP A 274 -5.26 -5.28 4.97
CA TRP A 274 -4.53 -6.51 5.28
C TRP A 274 -3.06 -6.25 4.96
N ALA A 275 -2.18 -6.37 5.95
CA ALA A 275 -0.74 -6.19 5.76
C ALA A 275 0.02 -7.47 6.06
N TRP A 276 1.14 -7.69 5.38
CA TRP A 276 2.03 -8.82 5.56
C TRP A 276 3.44 -8.35 5.85
N HIS A 277 4.16 -9.12 6.65
CA HIS A 277 5.61 -9.01 6.80
C HIS A 277 6.33 -9.48 5.52
N PRO A 278 7.61 -9.09 5.30
CA PRO A 278 8.36 -9.49 4.11
C PRO A 278 8.54 -11.00 3.91
N ASN A 279 8.38 -11.79 4.97
CA ASN A 279 8.45 -13.25 4.95
C ASN A 279 7.10 -13.92 4.58
N GLY A 280 6.04 -13.15 4.36
CA GLY A 280 4.70 -13.64 4.03
C GLY A 280 3.80 -13.92 5.24
N GLN A 281 4.29 -13.72 6.47
CA GLN A 281 3.45 -13.77 7.66
C GLN A 281 2.46 -12.60 7.64
N LEU A 282 1.16 -12.87 7.85
CA LEU A 282 0.16 -11.81 8.03
C LEU A 282 0.55 -10.95 9.23
N GLN A 283 0.67 -9.64 9.05
CA GLN A 283 1.06 -8.69 10.08
C GLN A 283 -0.16 -8.16 10.83
N HIS A 284 -1.16 -7.65 10.13
CA HIS A 284 -2.38 -7.17 10.77
C HIS A 284 -3.57 -7.16 9.82
N VAL A 285 -4.75 -7.13 10.44
CA VAL A 285 -6.03 -6.80 9.79
C VAL A 285 -6.66 -5.66 10.58
N LEU A 286 -6.95 -4.56 9.90
CA LEU A 286 -7.60 -3.39 10.50
C LEU A 286 -8.65 -2.80 9.57
N MET A 287 -9.54 -1.99 10.14
CA MET A 287 -10.41 -1.09 9.39
C MET A 287 -10.11 0.34 9.78
N ARG A 288 -10.19 1.25 8.81
CA ARG A 288 -10.07 2.69 9.06
C ARG A 288 -10.97 3.50 8.15
N LYS A 289 -11.26 4.75 8.50
CA LYS A 289 -11.86 5.66 7.52
C LYS A 289 -10.86 6.00 6.40
N LEU A 290 -11.36 6.22 5.18
CA LEU A 290 -10.55 6.49 3.99
C LEU A 290 -9.59 7.68 4.19
N VAL A 291 -10.09 8.72 4.84
CA VAL A 291 -9.32 9.90 5.27
C VAL A 291 -9.28 9.86 6.79
N ALA A 292 -8.48 8.97 7.36
CA ALA A 292 -8.31 8.90 8.80
C ALA A 292 -7.55 10.16 9.26
N MET A 293 -8.25 11.08 9.92
CA MET A 293 -7.69 12.37 10.37
C MET A 293 -7.16 12.28 11.81
N SER A 294 -7.44 11.18 12.51
CA SER A 294 -6.90 10.88 13.85
C SER A 294 -6.68 9.36 14.03
N PRO A 295 -5.80 8.94 14.98
CA PRO A 295 -5.59 7.53 15.33
C PRO A 295 -6.85 6.81 15.87
N GLU A 296 -7.85 7.58 16.27
CA GLU A 296 -9.13 7.13 16.86
C GLU A 296 -10.04 6.46 15.83
N GLU A 297 -9.69 6.58 14.54
CA GLU A 297 -10.45 6.06 13.41
C GLU A 297 -9.89 4.73 12.88
N ILE A 298 -9.04 4.05 13.66
CA ILE A 298 -8.48 2.72 13.36
C ILE A 298 -9.07 1.67 14.31
N GLU A 299 -9.68 0.66 13.72
CA GLU A 299 -10.21 -0.54 14.39
C GLU A 299 -9.28 -1.71 14.07
N LEU A 300 -8.42 -2.13 15.01
CA LEU A 300 -7.48 -3.25 14.84
C LEU A 300 -8.14 -4.57 15.25
N PHE A 301 -8.35 -5.47 14.30
CA PHE A 301 -8.98 -6.76 14.54
C PHE A 301 -7.98 -7.84 14.96
N SER A 302 -6.81 -7.87 14.32
CA SER A 302 -5.78 -8.84 14.64
C SER A 302 -4.40 -8.34 14.25
N GLN A 303 -3.39 -8.79 14.99
CA GLN A 303 -2.00 -8.47 14.72
C GLN A 303 -1.11 -9.65 15.11
N TRP A 304 -0.10 -9.93 14.29
CA TRP A 304 0.96 -10.89 14.55
C TRP A 304 2.33 -10.25 14.32
N ASP A 305 3.33 -10.69 15.09
CA ASP A 305 4.72 -10.40 14.76
C ASP A 305 5.21 -11.27 13.58
N SER A 306 6.43 -11.03 13.12
CA SER A 306 7.02 -11.73 11.97
C SER A 306 7.27 -13.22 12.23
N THR A 307 7.24 -13.67 13.49
CA THR A 307 7.34 -15.08 13.91
C THR A 307 5.97 -15.75 14.01
N GLY A 308 4.90 -15.02 13.69
CA GLY A 308 3.52 -15.50 13.77
C GLY A 308 2.98 -15.61 15.19
N LYS A 309 3.65 -15.01 16.19
CA LYS A 309 3.07 -14.84 17.52
C LYS A 309 1.92 -13.85 17.41
N GLN A 310 0.74 -14.25 17.84
CA GLN A 310 -0.43 -13.39 17.85
C GLN A 310 -0.34 -12.38 18.99
N LEU A 311 -0.35 -11.10 18.63
CA LEU A 311 -0.28 -9.95 19.54
C LEU A 311 -1.68 -9.41 19.87
N VAL A 312 -2.57 -9.42 18.87
CA VAL A 312 -3.98 -9.04 18.99
C VAL A 312 -4.84 -10.10 18.31
N GLN A 313 -5.90 -10.51 19.00
CA GLN A 313 -6.90 -11.47 18.52
C GLN A 313 -8.30 -10.93 18.78
N ASN A 314 -9.15 -10.92 17.75
CA ASN A 314 -10.53 -10.45 17.83
C ASN A 314 -10.67 -9.05 18.48
N GLY A 315 -9.71 -8.16 18.20
CA GLY A 315 -9.69 -6.80 18.75
C GLY A 315 -9.31 -6.72 20.22
N GLN A 316 -8.59 -7.72 20.74
CA GLN A 316 -8.07 -7.72 22.11
C GLN A 316 -6.61 -8.15 22.14
N GLY A 317 -5.78 -7.46 22.93
CA GLY A 317 -4.39 -7.85 23.16
C GLY A 317 -3.43 -6.66 23.21
N THR A 318 -2.12 -6.96 23.27
CA THR A 318 -1.08 -5.93 23.31
C THR A 318 -0.53 -5.69 21.92
N ALA A 319 -0.93 -4.60 21.30
CA ALA A 319 -0.46 -4.24 19.97
C ALA A 319 0.92 -3.61 19.98
N ARG A 320 1.57 -3.69 18.83
CA ARG A 320 2.84 -3.05 18.51
C ARG A 320 2.76 -2.35 17.15
N PHE A 321 3.02 -1.06 17.10
CA PHE A 321 3.08 -0.28 15.87
C PHE A 321 4.46 0.34 15.67
N LEU A 322 4.76 0.70 14.42
CA LEU A 322 5.89 1.56 14.07
C LEU A 322 5.34 2.94 13.75
N SER A 323 6.03 3.96 14.25
CA SER A 323 5.78 5.36 13.93
C SER A 323 7.10 6.11 13.83
N ARG A 324 7.03 7.41 13.52
CA ARG A 324 8.18 8.30 13.49
C ARG A 324 8.00 9.45 14.47
N GLN A 325 9.11 9.88 15.06
CA GLN A 325 9.21 11.14 15.80
C GLN A 325 10.56 11.76 15.47
N GLU A 326 10.54 12.98 14.92
CA GLU A 326 11.75 13.71 14.51
C GLU A 326 12.66 12.91 13.56
N GLY A 327 12.05 12.21 12.61
CA GLY A 327 12.78 11.35 11.67
C GLY A 327 13.35 10.07 12.29
N LYS A 328 13.22 9.84 13.60
CA LYS A 328 13.65 8.60 14.26
C LYS A 328 12.49 7.62 14.35
N TRP A 329 12.78 6.33 14.25
CA TRP A 329 11.79 5.27 14.43
C TRP A 329 11.36 5.14 15.88
N VAL A 330 10.07 4.92 16.07
CA VAL A 330 9.47 4.71 17.37
C VAL A 330 8.63 3.46 17.31
N THR A 331 8.97 2.49 18.16
CA THR A 331 8.08 1.37 18.46
C THR A 331 7.04 1.82 19.47
N GLU A 332 5.78 1.77 19.08
CA GLU A 332 4.64 2.04 19.94
C GLU A 332 4.03 0.73 20.45
N THR A 333 3.69 0.65 21.73
CA THR A 333 3.04 -0.52 22.34
C THR A 333 1.95 -0.12 23.33
N GLY A 334 0.84 -0.85 23.36
CA GLY A 334 -0.25 -0.64 24.32
C GLY A 334 -1.39 -1.64 24.14
N GLN A 335 -2.41 -1.53 25.00
CA GLN A 335 -3.55 -2.44 24.95
C GLN A 335 -4.54 -2.02 23.86
N ILE A 336 -5.09 -3.03 23.21
CA ILE A 336 -6.25 -2.93 22.33
C ILE A 336 -7.40 -3.63 23.03
N ASN A 337 -8.52 -2.94 23.15
CA ASN A 337 -9.78 -3.48 23.64
C ASN A 337 -10.90 -3.06 22.71
N GLU A 338 -11.81 -3.99 22.37
CA GLU A 338 -12.88 -3.77 21.40
C GLU A 338 -12.37 -3.09 20.11
N GLN A 339 -11.23 -3.58 19.59
CA GLN A 339 -10.54 -3.10 18.38
C GLN A 339 -9.91 -1.71 18.48
N ARG A 340 -9.95 -1.06 19.64
CA ARG A 340 -9.44 0.32 19.81
C ARG A 340 -8.35 0.40 20.87
N LYS A 341 -7.50 1.43 20.77
CA LYS A 341 -6.47 1.73 21.77
C LYS A 341 -7.11 1.97 23.14
N GLU A 342 -6.58 1.34 24.17
CA GLU A 342 -7.05 1.45 25.56
C GLU A 342 -5.87 1.57 26.52
N GLY A 343 -6.05 2.36 27.58
CA GLY A 343 -5.09 2.53 28.66
C GLY A 343 -3.79 3.20 28.21
N LEU A 344 -2.69 2.82 28.85
CA LEU A 344 -1.38 3.41 28.61
C LEU A 344 -0.71 2.86 27.36
N TRP A 345 -0.33 3.77 26.47
CA TRP A 345 0.45 3.55 25.26
C TRP A 345 1.82 4.21 25.40
N LEU A 346 2.86 3.48 25.05
CA LEU A 346 4.25 3.93 25.15
C LEU A 346 4.92 3.88 23.78
N GLY A 347 5.52 4.99 23.37
CA GLY A 347 6.42 5.05 22.23
C GLY A 347 7.86 5.06 22.70
N ARG A 348 8.70 4.15 22.18
CA ARG A 348 10.14 4.11 22.47
C ARG A 348 10.98 4.16 21.20
N PHE A 349 12.05 4.92 21.23
CA PHE A 349 13.10 4.87 20.22
C PHE A 349 13.87 3.54 20.32
N ASP A 350 14.68 3.25 19.31
CA ASP A 350 15.49 2.02 19.26
C ASP A 350 16.52 1.92 20.39
N ASP A 351 16.96 3.06 20.95
CA ASP A 351 17.83 3.12 22.15
C ASP A 351 17.08 2.88 23.48
N GLY A 352 15.77 2.63 23.41
CA GLY A 352 14.89 2.38 24.56
C GLY A 352 14.36 3.63 25.25
N LYS A 353 14.84 4.83 24.89
CA LYS A 353 14.34 6.09 25.45
C LYS A 353 12.88 6.29 25.08
N LEU A 354 12.14 6.90 26.01
CA LEU A 354 10.72 7.17 25.82
C LEU A 354 10.56 8.34 24.85
N ALA A 355 9.88 8.10 23.73
CA ALA A 355 9.49 9.12 22.77
C ALA A 355 8.19 9.80 23.20
N PHE A 356 7.23 9.02 23.72
CA PHE A 356 5.99 9.53 24.29
C PHE A 356 5.31 8.53 25.23
N ARG A 357 4.40 9.05 26.07
CA ARG A 357 3.38 8.28 26.79
C ARG A 357 2.01 8.86 26.45
N GLU A 358 1.02 8.03 26.22
CA GLU A 358 -0.35 8.45 25.87
C GLU A 358 -1.35 7.59 26.64
N SER A 359 -2.39 8.19 27.20
CA SER A 359 -3.51 7.51 27.84
C SER A 359 -4.70 7.52 26.90
N TYR A 360 -5.27 6.35 26.65
CA TYR A 360 -6.39 6.16 25.74
C TYR A 360 -7.61 5.60 26.46
N GLN A 361 -8.78 6.07 26.05
CA GLN A 361 -10.06 5.48 26.39
C GLN A 361 -10.88 5.30 25.11
N ASN A 362 -11.25 4.05 24.79
CA ASN A 362 -12.06 3.71 23.61
C ASN A 362 -11.51 4.32 22.32
N GLY A 363 -10.18 4.25 22.13
CA GLY A 363 -9.48 4.78 20.96
C GLY A 363 -9.18 6.27 21.00
N LYS A 364 -9.80 7.04 21.91
CA LYS A 364 -9.57 8.48 22.07
C LYS A 364 -8.40 8.75 23.00
N CYS A 365 -7.48 9.61 22.59
CA CYS A 365 -6.41 10.05 23.48
C CYS A 365 -6.97 11.04 24.51
N GLU A 366 -6.80 10.75 25.79
CA GLU A 366 -7.21 11.65 26.87
C GLU A 366 -6.09 12.61 27.26
N SER A 367 -4.86 12.10 27.28
CA SER A 367 -3.66 12.87 27.60
C SER A 367 -2.43 12.19 27.04
N GLY A 368 -1.46 12.98 26.64
CA GLY A 368 -0.18 12.51 26.15
C GLY A 368 0.94 13.45 26.54
N VAL A 369 2.14 12.89 26.69
CA VAL A 369 3.39 13.62 26.88
C VAL A 369 4.40 13.07 25.89
N ALA A 370 4.90 13.91 24.99
CA ALA A 370 5.99 13.58 24.09
C ALA A 370 7.28 14.22 24.57
N TYR A 371 8.38 13.49 24.45
CA TYR A 371 9.70 13.88 24.88
C TYR A 371 10.57 14.24 23.67
N TYR A 372 11.10 15.44 23.69
CA TYR A 372 12.05 15.96 22.71
C TYR A 372 13.40 16.15 23.40
N GLU A 373 14.46 16.43 22.64
CA GLU A 373 15.84 16.45 23.19
C GLU A 373 16.02 17.41 24.37
N SER A 374 15.29 18.53 24.41
CA SER A 374 15.42 19.55 25.46
C SER A 374 14.12 19.89 26.20
N ASP A 375 12.99 19.28 25.83
CA ASP A 375 11.68 19.64 26.41
C ASP A 375 10.68 18.48 26.30
N SER A 376 9.54 18.60 26.98
CA SER A 376 8.39 17.72 26.83
C SER A 376 7.11 18.52 26.58
N LEU A 377 6.30 18.06 25.64
CA LEU A 377 5.03 18.70 25.32
C LEU A 377 3.86 17.82 25.75
N THR A 378 2.91 18.42 26.44
CA THR A 378 1.64 17.78 26.81
C THR A 378 0.57 18.09 25.76
N TYR A 379 -0.28 17.12 25.46
CA TYR A 379 -1.38 17.26 24.50
C TYR A 379 -2.54 16.33 24.86
N THR A 380 -3.72 16.63 24.32
CA THR A 380 -4.91 15.76 24.40
C THR A 380 -5.25 15.12 23.06
N ASN A 381 -4.67 15.62 21.96
CA ASN A 381 -4.79 15.02 20.64
C ASN A 381 -3.39 14.87 20.01
N PRO A 382 -2.92 13.65 19.73
CA PRO A 382 -1.60 13.39 19.14
C PRO A 382 -1.49 13.85 17.69
N ASN A 383 -2.59 14.00 16.95
CA ASN A 383 -2.57 14.46 15.56
C ASN A 383 -3.65 15.54 15.34
N GLN A 384 -3.19 16.78 15.21
CA GLN A 384 -4.04 17.95 14.99
C GLN A 384 -3.83 18.46 13.57
N ASN A 385 -4.90 18.48 12.78
CA ASN A 385 -4.87 19.05 11.45
C ASN A 385 -4.91 20.59 11.52
N PRO A 386 -4.38 21.28 10.49
CA PRO A 386 -4.58 22.71 10.37
C PRO A 386 -6.06 23.06 10.32
N GLU A 387 -6.43 24.15 10.98
CA GLU A 387 -7.82 24.57 11.08
C GLU A 387 -7.95 26.06 10.75
N PHE A 388 -8.89 26.41 9.88
CA PHE A 388 -9.24 27.81 9.66
C PHE A 388 -9.89 28.40 10.91
N GLN A 389 -9.67 29.68 11.18
CA GLN A 389 -10.30 30.39 12.30
C GLN A 389 -11.84 30.34 12.17
N GLY A 390 -12.50 29.73 13.16
CA GLY A 390 -13.94 29.46 13.12
C GLY A 390 -14.32 28.16 12.41
N GLY A 391 -13.35 27.28 12.15
CA GLY A 391 -13.55 25.96 11.54
C GLY A 391 -14.06 26.04 10.10
N LEU A 392 -14.67 24.95 9.64
CA LEU A 392 -15.25 24.87 8.29
C LEU A 392 -16.33 25.92 8.03
N ASN A 393 -17.10 26.29 9.06
CA ASN A 393 -18.13 27.34 8.96
C ASN A 393 -17.51 28.73 8.77
N GLY A 394 -16.46 29.04 9.53
CA GLY A 394 -15.69 30.28 9.36
C GLY A 394 -15.05 30.36 7.98
N LEU A 395 -14.52 29.24 7.49
CA LEU A 395 -13.96 29.14 6.14
C LEU A 395 -15.05 29.37 5.08
N GLY A 396 -16.20 28.72 5.20
CA GLY A 396 -17.33 28.90 4.27
C GLY A 396 -17.80 30.35 4.20
N LYS A 397 -17.97 31.01 5.35
CA LYS A 397 -18.32 32.45 5.41
C LYS A 397 -17.24 33.34 4.80
N PHE A 398 -15.97 33.07 5.11
CA PHE A 398 -14.86 33.81 4.54
C PHE A 398 -14.87 33.69 3.01
N LEU A 399 -15.02 32.48 2.48
CA LEU A 399 -15.09 32.24 1.04
C LEU A 399 -16.29 32.95 0.41
N SER A 400 -17.50 32.81 0.95
CA SER A 400 -18.70 33.45 0.37
C SER A 400 -18.62 34.97 0.32
N THR A 401 -17.97 35.61 1.30
CA THR A 401 -17.84 37.07 1.35
C THR A 401 -16.66 37.59 0.51
N ASN A 402 -15.64 36.77 0.28
CA ASN A 402 -14.40 37.22 -0.37
C ASN A 402 -14.27 36.73 -1.82
N ILE A 403 -15.04 35.74 -2.26
CA ILE A 403 -15.06 35.29 -3.66
C ILE A 403 -15.82 36.31 -4.51
N SER A 404 -15.15 36.79 -5.55
CA SER A 404 -15.73 37.63 -6.59
C SER A 404 -15.76 36.84 -7.90
N TYR A 405 -16.97 36.58 -8.42
CA TYR A 405 -17.09 35.85 -9.69
C TYR A 405 -16.49 36.65 -10.85
N PRO A 406 -15.49 36.12 -11.59
CA PRO A 406 -14.89 36.86 -12.70
C PRO A 406 -15.92 37.20 -13.80
N PRO A 407 -16.01 38.44 -14.29
CA PRO A 407 -17.04 38.84 -15.26
C PRO A 407 -16.98 38.11 -16.61
N ASP A 408 -15.79 37.71 -17.05
CA ASP A 408 -15.59 36.86 -18.24
C ASP A 408 -16.15 35.44 -18.01
N ALA A 409 -15.87 34.86 -16.84
CA ALA A 409 -16.39 33.56 -16.46
C ALA A 409 -17.93 33.57 -16.32
N ALA A 410 -18.48 34.63 -15.73
CA ALA A 410 -19.92 34.82 -15.60
C ALA A 410 -20.62 34.93 -16.97
N ARG A 411 -20.09 35.76 -17.88
CA ARG A 411 -20.65 35.91 -19.24
C ARG A 411 -20.58 34.62 -20.05
N ALA A 412 -19.53 33.83 -19.86
CA ALA A 412 -19.35 32.55 -20.54
C ALA A 412 -20.08 31.38 -19.86
N GLY A 413 -20.81 31.62 -18.77
CA GLY A 413 -21.50 30.56 -18.01
C GLY A 413 -20.56 29.50 -17.44
N ILE A 414 -19.27 29.83 -17.26
CA ILE A 414 -18.25 28.91 -16.76
C ILE A 414 -18.57 28.63 -15.30
N ARG A 415 -18.76 27.37 -14.92
CA ARG A 415 -19.05 26.90 -13.56
C ARG A 415 -18.17 25.71 -13.24
N GLY A 416 -17.89 25.48 -11.96
CA GLY A 416 -17.17 24.28 -11.53
C GLY A 416 -16.40 24.45 -10.23
N ARG A 417 -15.62 23.42 -9.90
CA ARG A 417 -14.86 23.35 -8.65
C ARG A 417 -13.36 23.43 -8.93
N VAL A 418 -12.72 24.46 -8.38
CA VAL A 418 -11.26 24.64 -8.40
C VAL A 418 -10.66 23.99 -7.16
N PHE A 419 -9.53 23.30 -7.30
CA PHE A 419 -8.81 22.70 -6.18
C PHE A 419 -7.46 23.40 -6.04
N VAL A 420 -7.25 24.03 -4.88
CA VAL A 420 -6.01 24.74 -4.56
C VAL A 420 -5.27 23.99 -3.47
N SER A 421 -4.01 23.63 -3.73
CA SER A 421 -3.06 23.10 -2.77
C SER A 421 -2.23 24.25 -2.20
N PHE A 422 -1.96 24.21 -0.89
CA PHE A 422 -1.04 25.11 -0.21
C PHE A 422 -0.49 24.46 1.06
N VAL A 423 0.55 25.02 1.66
CA VAL A 423 1.13 24.55 2.93
C VAL A 423 0.79 25.52 4.04
N VAL A 424 0.19 25.01 5.12
CA VAL A 424 0.06 25.73 6.39
C VAL A 424 1.36 25.53 7.17
N CYS A 425 2.08 26.62 7.43
CA CYS A 425 3.32 26.65 8.18
C CYS A 425 3.08 26.44 9.69
N GLN A 426 4.17 26.26 10.44
CA GLN A 426 4.13 26.07 11.90
C GLN A 426 3.57 27.30 12.63
N ASP A 427 3.71 28.49 12.07
CA ASP A 427 3.17 29.74 12.60
C ASP A 427 1.73 30.05 12.10
N GLY A 428 1.14 29.18 11.28
CA GLY A 428 -0.17 29.39 10.66
C GLY A 428 -0.15 30.26 9.38
N SER A 429 1.03 30.72 8.94
CA SER A 429 1.18 31.37 7.63
C SER A 429 1.03 30.35 6.50
N LEU A 430 0.75 30.83 5.29
CA LEU A 430 0.50 30.02 4.10
C LEU A 430 1.61 30.20 3.05
N CYS A 431 2.11 29.10 2.50
CA CYS A 431 3.11 29.08 1.42
C CYS A 431 2.82 27.98 0.38
N ASP A 432 3.67 27.86 -0.65
CA ASP A 432 3.66 26.76 -1.63
C ASP A 432 2.29 26.51 -2.32
N TYR A 433 1.72 27.56 -2.90
CA TYR A 433 0.41 27.52 -3.54
C TYR A 433 0.45 26.92 -4.96
N GLU A 434 -0.50 26.04 -5.25
CA GLU A 434 -0.63 25.37 -6.55
C GLU A 434 -2.10 25.11 -6.90
N VAL A 435 -2.52 25.40 -8.14
CA VAL A 435 -3.86 25.01 -8.63
C VAL A 435 -3.81 23.58 -9.18
N LEU A 436 -4.20 22.62 -8.33
CA LEU A 436 -4.23 21.19 -8.66
C LEU A 436 -5.27 20.87 -9.72
N ARG A 437 -6.47 21.46 -9.65
CA ARG A 437 -7.49 21.36 -10.71
C ARG A 437 -8.14 22.70 -10.94
N GLY A 438 -8.01 23.18 -12.16
CA GLY A 438 -8.63 24.41 -12.62
C GLY A 438 -9.91 24.16 -13.39
N VAL A 439 -10.69 25.21 -13.60
CA VAL A 439 -11.87 25.23 -14.47
C VAL A 439 -11.62 26.18 -15.64
N HIS A 440 -11.15 27.39 -15.34
CA HIS A 440 -10.83 28.41 -16.32
C HIS A 440 -9.84 29.40 -15.70
N PRO A 441 -8.86 29.95 -16.45
CA PRO A 441 -7.80 30.79 -15.88
C PRO A 441 -8.28 31.92 -14.97
N SER A 442 -9.39 32.59 -15.30
CA SER A 442 -9.93 33.67 -14.45
C SER A 442 -10.49 33.16 -13.12
N VAL A 443 -11.20 32.04 -13.14
CA VAL A 443 -11.75 31.38 -11.95
C VAL A 443 -10.63 30.78 -11.08
N ASP A 444 -9.61 30.23 -11.72
CA ASP A 444 -8.43 29.66 -11.06
C ASP A 444 -7.62 30.74 -10.33
N ASN A 445 -7.41 31.88 -11.00
CA ASN A 445 -6.73 33.04 -10.41
C ASN A 445 -7.52 33.60 -9.22
N GLU A 446 -8.84 33.64 -9.32
CA GLU A 446 -9.70 34.09 -8.23
C GLU A 446 -9.63 33.12 -7.03
N ALA A 447 -9.70 31.82 -7.27
CA ALA A 447 -9.52 30.81 -6.24
C ALA A 447 -8.17 30.98 -5.52
N LEU A 448 -7.09 31.18 -6.29
CA LEU A 448 -5.76 31.40 -5.75
C LEU A 448 -5.66 32.70 -4.94
N ARG A 449 -6.29 33.79 -5.41
CA ARG A 449 -6.32 35.09 -4.70
C ARG A 449 -7.01 34.97 -3.35
N VAL A 450 -8.18 34.31 -3.29
CA VAL A 450 -8.94 34.14 -2.05
C VAL A 450 -8.20 33.26 -1.04
N VAL A 451 -7.55 32.19 -1.50
CA VAL A 451 -6.70 31.36 -0.64
C VAL A 451 -5.53 32.17 -0.06
N LYS A 452 -4.85 32.98 -0.87
CA LYS A 452 -3.79 33.88 -0.38
C LYS A 452 -4.32 34.92 0.61
N ALA A 453 -5.52 35.46 0.37
CA ALA A 453 -6.18 36.39 1.29
C ALA A 453 -6.60 35.76 2.63
N SER A 454 -6.62 34.43 2.70
CA SER A 454 -6.87 33.67 3.94
C SER A 454 -5.64 33.55 4.84
N ASN A 455 -4.47 34.04 4.40
CA ASN A 455 -3.23 33.99 5.17
C ASN A 455 -3.37 34.67 6.55
N GLY A 456 -2.78 34.06 7.58
CA GLY A 456 -2.91 34.51 8.98
C GLY A 456 -4.24 34.13 9.64
N LYS A 457 -5.16 33.45 8.92
CA LYS A 457 -6.42 32.95 9.47
C LYS A 457 -6.41 31.45 9.74
N TRP A 458 -5.25 30.81 9.73
CA TRP A 458 -5.09 29.38 9.94
C TRP A 458 -4.36 29.10 11.25
N LYS A 459 -4.86 28.13 12.00
CA LYS A 459 -4.12 27.48 13.07
C LYS A 459 -3.24 26.40 12.45
N PRO A 460 -1.97 26.30 12.86
CA PRO A 460 -1.06 25.27 12.36
C PRO A 460 -1.54 23.87 12.78
N GLY A 461 -1.13 22.86 12.01
CA GLY A 461 -1.23 21.49 12.45
C GLY A 461 -0.18 21.17 13.51
N ALA A 462 -0.42 20.13 14.31
CA ALA A 462 0.53 19.67 15.32
C ALA A 462 0.55 18.14 15.40
N ILE A 463 1.74 17.57 15.61
CA ILE A 463 1.93 16.15 15.93
C ILE A 463 2.53 16.09 17.33
N ARG A 464 1.81 15.45 18.26
CA ARG A 464 2.19 15.29 19.67
C ARG A 464 2.57 16.62 20.34
N GLY A 465 1.77 17.65 20.10
CA GLY A 465 1.95 19.00 20.62
C GLY A 465 2.96 19.86 19.85
N LYS A 466 3.85 19.29 19.03
CA LYS A 466 4.79 20.05 18.21
C LYS A 466 4.14 20.51 16.91
N GLN A 467 4.15 21.82 16.66
CA GLN A 467 3.62 22.40 15.42
C GLN A 467 4.42 21.89 14.21
N VAL A 468 3.72 21.52 13.14
CA VAL A 468 4.32 20.97 11.91
C VAL A 468 3.76 21.66 10.67
N ARG A 469 4.54 21.68 9.59
CA ARG A 469 4.06 22.12 8.28
C ARG A 469 3.14 21.05 7.70
N VAL A 470 1.97 21.45 7.21
CA VAL A 470 0.99 20.52 6.64
C VAL A 470 0.51 21.01 5.27
N LYS A 471 0.57 20.13 4.28
CA LYS A 471 -0.02 20.38 2.96
C LYS A 471 -1.54 20.21 3.03
N TYR A 472 -2.28 21.22 2.58
CA TYR A 472 -3.74 21.28 2.63
C TYR A 472 -4.30 21.49 1.21
N ASN A 473 -5.33 20.74 0.84
CA ASN A 473 -6.02 20.83 -0.45
C ASN A 473 -7.44 21.34 -0.24
N LEU A 474 -7.73 22.57 -0.69
CA LEU A 474 -9.03 23.21 -0.54
C LEU A 474 -9.84 23.19 -1.85
N PRO A 475 -11.00 22.51 -1.89
CA PRO A 475 -11.96 22.67 -2.98
C PRO A 475 -12.77 23.98 -2.84
N ILE A 476 -12.83 24.78 -3.89
CA ILE A 476 -13.61 26.02 -3.99
C ILE A 476 -14.61 25.88 -5.14
N ASN A 477 -15.90 26.04 -4.83
CA ASN A 477 -16.98 25.87 -5.80
C ASN A 477 -17.41 27.22 -6.36
N PHE A 478 -17.44 27.33 -7.68
CA PHE A 478 -17.95 28.49 -8.41
C PHE A 478 -19.27 28.11 -9.08
N GLN A 479 -20.35 28.66 -8.54
CA GLN A 479 -21.70 28.56 -9.07
C GLN A 479 -22.29 29.97 -9.12
N MET A 480 -23.01 30.26 -10.20
CA MET A 480 -23.85 31.45 -10.27
C MET A 480 -25.15 31.12 -9.55
N GLU A 481 -25.62 32.03 -8.69
CA GLU A 481 -26.99 31.99 -8.17
C GLU A 481 -28.03 32.10 -9.28
#